data_AF-A0A7L0VSC9-F1
#
_entry.id   AF-A0A7L0VSC9-F1
#
_cell.length_a   1.000
_cell.length_b   1.000
_cell.length_c   1.000
_cell.angle_alpha   90.00
_cell.angle_beta   90.00
_cell.angle_gamma   90.00
#
_symmetry.space_group_name_H-M   'P 1'
#
loop_
_entity.id
_entity.type
_entity.pdbx_description
1 polymer ?
#
loop_
_entity_poly.entity_id
_entity_poly.type
_entity_poly.pdbx_seq_one_letter_code
_entity_poly.pdbx_strand_id
1 'polypeptide(L)'
;DEVGALVFDIGSYTVRAGYAGEDCPKVDFPTAIGVVLDRDNGSTLMEIDGDKGKQGGPTYYIDTNALRVPRENMEAISPLKNGMIEDWDSFQAILDHTYKMHIKSEASLHPVLMSEAPWNTRAKREKLTELMFEHYNIPAFFLCKTAVLTAFANGRSTGLILDSGATHTTAIPVHDGYVLQQGIVKSPLAGDFITMQCRELFQEMNIEIIPPYMIASKEAVREGSPANWKRKEKLPQVTRSWHNYMCNCVIQDFQASVLQVSDSTYDEQVAAQMPTVHYEFPNGYNCDFGAERLKIPEGLFDPSNVKGLSGNTMLGVSHVVTTSVGMCDIDIRPGLYGSVIVAGGNTLIQSFTDRLNRELSQKTPPSMRLKLIANNTTVERRFSSWIGGSILASLGTFQQMWISKQEYEEGGKQCVERKCP
;
A
#
# COMPACT_ATOMS: atom_id res chain seq x y z
N ASP A 1 2.72 27.59 21.01
CA ASP A 1 1.59 26.68 21.28
C ASP A 1 1.31 25.84 20.05
N GLU A 2 2.12 24.79 19.89
CA GLU A 2 2.04 23.85 18.77
C GLU A 2 0.82 22.94 18.96
N VAL A 3 -0.28 23.25 18.29
CA VAL A 3 -1.34 22.27 18.09
C VAL A 3 -0.77 21.20 17.17
N GLY A 4 -0.36 20.06 17.73
CA GLY A 4 0.27 18.97 16.98
C GLY A 4 -0.65 18.48 15.86
N ALA A 5 -0.28 18.77 14.61
CA ALA A 5 -1.04 18.32 13.44
C ALA A 5 -0.96 16.80 13.31
N LEU A 6 -2.01 16.19 12.77
CA LEU A 6 -2.06 14.77 12.46
C LEU A 6 -1.81 14.54 10.97
N VAL A 7 -1.05 13.50 10.65
CA VAL A 7 -0.75 13.10 9.28
C VAL A 7 -1.34 11.72 9.04
N PHE A 8 -2.20 11.62 8.04
CA PHE A 8 -2.83 10.37 7.60
C PHE A 8 -2.36 10.03 6.18
N ASP A 9 -1.75 8.86 6.03
CA ASP A 9 -1.34 8.27 4.76
C ASP A 9 -2.04 6.92 4.59
N ILE A 10 -3.17 6.92 3.87
CA ILE A 10 -4.01 5.74 3.70
C ILE A 10 -3.72 5.12 2.33
N GLY A 11 -2.78 4.18 2.32
CA GLY A 11 -2.38 3.45 1.12
C GLY A 11 -3.32 2.29 0.80
N SER A 12 -3.18 1.69 -0.38
CA SER A 12 -4.00 0.51 -0.77
C SER A 12 -3.72 -0.74 0.08
N TYR A 13 -2.59 -0.80 0.79
CA TYR A 13 -2.18 -1.96 1.58
C TYR A 13 -2.13 -1.70 3.08
N THR A 14 -1.56 -0.58 3.52
CA THR A 14 -1.59 -0.17 4.93
C THR A 14 -2.05 1.27 5.11
N VAL A 15 -2.74 1.47 6.23
CA VAL A 15 -3.11 2.76 6.83
C VAL A 15 -1.98 3.19 7.73
N ARG A 16 -1.50 4.42 7.56
CA ARG A 16 -0.50 5.02 8.43
C ARG A 16 -1.02 6.34 8.98
N ALA A 17 -0.85 6.55 10.27
CA ALA A 17 -1.22 7.80 10.90
C ALA A 17 -0.31 8.12 12.08
N GLY A 18 -0.16 9.40 12.42
CA GLY A 18 0.63 9.84 13.56
C GLY A 18 0.71 11.35 13.66
N TYR A 19 1.52 11.85 14.58
CA TYR A 19 1.70 13.28 14.78
C TYR A 19 2.80 13.82 13.86
N ALA A 20 2.61 15.05 13.37
CA ALA A 20 3.64 15.77 12.63
C ALA A 20 4.89 15.99 13.50
N GLY A 21 6.07 15.85 12.91
CA GLY A 21 7.36 15.93 13.60
C GLY A 21 7.87 14.60 14.15
N GLU A 22 7.08 13.52 14.09
CA GLU A 22 7.55 12.17 14.43
C GLU A 22 8.27 11.52 13.22
N ASP A 23 9.31 10.72 13.48
CA ASP A 23 10.12 10.02 12.47
C ASP A 23 9.44 8.77 11.89
N CYS A 24 8.43 8.24 12.58
CA CYS A 24 7.67 7.06 12.16
C CYS A 24 6.20 7.18 12.54
N PRO A 25 5.28 6.60 11.76
CA PRO A 25 3.86 6.67 12.07
C PRO A 25 3.56 5.90 13.35
N LYS A 26 2.78 6.53 14.23
CA LYS A 26 2.23 5.89 15.44
C LYS A 26 1.32 4.71 15.12
N VAL A 27 0.73 4.69 13.93
CA VAL A 27 -0.24 3.71 13.44
C VAL A 27 0.27 3.09 12.15
N ASP A 28 0.32 1.76 12.07
CA ASP A 28 0.56 1.00 10.84
C ASP A 28 -0.25 -0.30 10.90
N PHE A 29 -1.39 -0.35 10.20
CA PHE A 29 -2.22 -1.56 10.11
C PHE A 29 -2.78 -1.74 8.69
N PRO A 30 -3.24 -2.95 8.31
CA PRO A 30 -3.76 -3.22 6.96
C PRO A 30 -4.97 -2.35 6.59
N THR A 31 -5.02 -1.88 5.35
CA THR A 31 -6.19 -1.15 4.81
C THR A 31 -7.40 -2.06 4.61
N ALA A 32 -7.18 -3.38 4.55
CA ALA A 32 -8.25 -4.36 4.55
C ALA A 32 -8.97 -4.39 5.91
N ILE A 33 -10.29 -4.47 5.89
CA ILE A 33 -11.14 -4.53 7.07
C ILE A 33 -12.06 -5.74 7.01
N GLY A 34 -12.41 -6.27 8.19
CA GLY A 34 -13.42 -7.32 8.32
C GLY A 34 -14.78 -6.69 8.51
N VAL A 35 -15.77 -7.08 7.71
CA VAL A 35 -17.15 -6.62 7.84
C VAL A 35 -18.04 -7.82 8.12
N VAL A 36 -18.82 -7.73 9.20
CA VAL A 36 -19.94 -8.63 9.45
C VAL A 36 -21.21 -7.80 9.28
N LEU A 37 -22.02 -8.18 8.30
CA LEU A 37 -23.37 -7.65 8.19
C LEU A 37 -24.22 -8.41 9.21
N ASP A 38 -24.81 -7.68 10.15
CA ASP A 38 -25.87 -8.22 10.98
C ASP A 38 -27.03 -8.57 10.04
N ARG A 39 -27.10 -9.85 9.65
CA ARG A 39 -28.35 -10.39 9.13
C ARG A 39 -29.28 -10.41 10.31
N ASP A 40 -30.40 -9.70 10.22
CA ASP A 40 -31.58 -9.98 11.03
C ASP A 40 -31.85 -11.48 10.89
N ASN A 41 -31.32 -12.27 11.83
CA ASN A 41 -31.77 -13.63 12.00
C ASN A 41 -33.25 -13.46 12.34
N GLY A 42 -34.11 -13.91 11.42
CA GLY A 42 -35.56 -13.93 11.57
C GLY A 42 -36.02 -14.86 12.70
N SER A 43 -35.51 -14.64 13.91
CA SER A 43 -36.15 -15.07 15.15
C SER A 43 -37.12 -13.98 15.53
N THR A 44 -38.40 -14.26 15.34
CA THR A 44 -39.52 -13.60 15.98
C THR A 44 -39.27 -13.56 17.49
N LEU A 45 -38.59 -12.52 17.97
CA LEU A 45 -38.54 -12.17 19.38
C LEU A 45 -39.84 -11.42 19.65
N MET A 46 -40.74 -12.09 20.36
CA MET A 46 -41.96 -11.48 20.88
C MET A 46 -41.60 -10.19 21.60
N GLU A 47 -42.24 -9.10 21.17
CA GLU A 47 -42.14 -7.78 21.80
C GLU A 47 -42.52 -7.92 23.28
N ILE A 48 -41.55 -7.68 24.16
CA ILE A 48 -41.80 -7.23 25.52
C ILE A 48 -40.91 -6.00 25.75
N ASP A 49 -41.58 -4.86 25.66
CA ASP A 49 -41.34 -3.60 26.35
C ASP A 49 -39.96 -2.92 26.27
N GLY A 50 -39.92 -1.79 25.53
CA GLY A 50 -39.40 -0.56 26.12
C GLY A 50 -37.90 -0.29 26.08
N ASP A 51 -37.20 -0.55 24.97
CA ASP A 51 -36.01 0.24 24.64
C ASP A 51 -35.82 0.33 23.12
N LYS A 52 -35.49 1.53 22.61
CA LYS A 52 -35.40 1.78 21.16
C LYS A 52 -34.22 1.00 20.59
N GLY A 53 -34.53 -0.13 19.97
CA GLY A 53 -33.57 -1.01 19.29
C GLY A 53 -32.72 -0.23 18.30
N LYS A 54 -31.40 -0.25 18.51
CA LYS A 54 -30.43 0.10 17.47
C LYS A 54 -30.65 -0.87 16.31
N GLN A 55 -31.16 -0.37 15.20
CA GLN A 55 -31.11 -1.09 13.92
C GLN A 55 -29.64 -1.48 13.68
N GLY A 56 -29.36 -2.77 13.60
CA GLY A 56 -28.01 -3.34 13.58
C GLY A 56 -27.27 -2.89 12.32
N GLY A 57 -26.36 -1.92 12.48
CA GLY A 57 -25.43 -1.53 11.43
C GLY A 57 -24.33 -2.57 11.21
N PRO A 58 -23.57 -2.48 10.10
CA PRO A 58 -22.41 -3.33 9.88
C PRO A 58 -21.42 -3.23 11.05
N THR A 59 -20.93 -4.38 11.52
CA THR A 59 -19.85 -4.43 12.50
C THR A 59 -18.50 -4.50 11.78
N TYR A 60 -17.63 -3.53 12.06
CA TYR A 60 -16.30 -3.41 11.47
C TYR A 60 -15.21 -3.95 12.41
N TYR A 61 -14.37 -4.84 11.90
CA TYR A 61 -13.18 -5.38 12.54
C TYR A 61 -11.93 -4.85 11.85
N ILE A 62 -11.30 -3.87 12.48
CA ILE A 62 -10.17 -3.10 11.96
C ILE A 62 -8.96 -3.40 12.86
N ASP A 63 -7.76 -3.28 12.29
CA ASP A 63 -6.46 -3.70 12.83
C ASP A 63 -6.14 -5.19 12.61
N THR A 64 -4.85 -5.47 12.53
CA THR A 64 -4.24 -6.78 12.26
C THR A 64 -4.76 -7.86 13.21
N ASN A 65 -4.87 -7.53 14.49
CA ASN A 65 -5.31 -8.48 15.51
C ASN A 65 -6.78 -8.83 15.36
N ALA A 66 -7.63 -7.82 15.16
CA ALA A 66 -9.06 -8.06 14.99
C ALA A 66 -9.35 -8.80 13.69
N LEU A 67 -8.67 -8.44 12.60
CA LEU A 67 -8.88 -9.04 11.28
C LEU A 67 -8.46 -10.51 11.20
N ARG A 68 -7.43 -10.92 11.93
CA ARG A 68 -6.92 -12.31 11.90
C ARG A 68 -7.75 -13.31 12.69
N VAL A 69 -8.75 -12.86 13.44
CA VAL A 69 -9.65 -13.74 14.19
C VAL A 69 -10.72 -14.31 13.25
N PRO A 70 -10.85 -15.65 13.13
CA PRO A 70 -11.90 -16.25 12.31
C PRO A 70 -13.27 -15.97 12.96
N ARG A 71 -14.20 -15.44 12.18
CA ARG A 71 -15.59 -15.16 12.58
C ARG A 71 -16.56 -15.63 11.50
N GLU A 72 -17.77 -16.03 11.91
CA GLU A 72 -18.82 -16.40 10.98
C GLU A 72 -19.27 -15.19 10.17
N ASN A 73 -19.51 -15.40 8.87
CA ASN A 73 -20.03 -14.38 7.94
C ASN A 73 -19.17 -13.10 7.82
N MET A 74 -17.93 -13.12 8.29
CA MET A 74 -17.02 -11.97 8.16
C MET A 74 -16.39 -11.95 6.78
N GLU A 75 -16.59 -10.86 6.04
CA GLU A 75 -15.97 -10.61 4.75
C GLU A 75 -14.76 -9.69 4.90
N ALA A 76 -13.66 -9.98 4.19
CA ALA A 76 -12.52 -9.08 4.11
C ALA A 76 -12.65 -8.18 2.88
N ILE A 77 -12.75 -6.87 3.08
CA ILE A 77 -12.88 -5.87 2.02
C ILE A 77 -11.83 -4.78 2.15
N SER A 78 -11.55 -4.07 1.06
CA SER A 78 -10.71 -2.86 1.08
C SER A 78 -11.55 -1.67 0.61
N PRO A 79 -11.55 -0.53 1.33
CA PRO A 79 -12.29 0.65 0.89
C PRO A 79 -11.63 1.37 -0.29
N LEU A 80 -10.39 1.01 -0.64
CA LEU A 80 -9.61 1.66 -1.68
C LEU A 80 -9.54 0.80 -2.94
N LYS A 81 -9.73 1.44 -4.09
CA LYS A 81 -9.48 0.88 -5.42
C LYS A 81 -8.57 1.83 -6.20
N ASN A 82 -7.48 1.30 -6.76
CA ASN A 82 -6.49 2.09 -7.52
C ASN A 82 -5.97 3.34 -6.76
N GLY A 83 -5.82 3.22 -5.44
CA GLY A 83 -5.39 4.33 -4.56
C GLY A 83 -6.45 5.39 -4.29
N MET A 84 -7.70 5.19 -4.71
CA MET A 84 -8.82 6.09 -4.46
C MET A 84 -9.87 5.44 -3.57
N ILE A 85 -10.56 6.25 -2.76
CA ILE A 85 -11.65 5.80 -1.88
C ILE A 85 -12.87 5.47 -2.75
N GLU A 86 -13.40 4.26 -2.63
CA GLU A 86 -14.67 3.84 -3.27
C GLU A 86 -15.76 3.61 -2.23
N ASP A 87 -15.44 2.90 -1.15
CA ASP A 87 -16.35 2.64 -0.04
C ASP A 87 -16.06 3.63 1.10
N TRP A 88 -16.95 4.61 1.24
CA TRP A 88 -16.81 5.71 2.19
C TRP A 88 -17.18 5.32 3.61
N ASP A 89 -18.11 4.38 3.79
CA ASP A 89 -18.55 3.94 5.12
C ASP A 89 -17.43 3.13 5.79
N SER A 90 -16.84 2.21 5.02
CA SER A 90 -15.66 1.44 5.43
C SER A 90 -14.44 2.34 5.67
N PHE A 91 -14.23 3.36 4.83
CA PHE A 91 -13.16 4.34 5.03
C PHE A 91 -13.36 5.17 6.30
N GLN A 92 -14.59 5.61 6.58
CA GLN A 92 -14.92 6.32 7.80
C GLN A 92 -14.68 5.44 9.03
N ALA A 93 -15.06 4.16 8.97
CA ALA A 93 -14.79 3.22 10.05
C ALA A 93 -13.28 3.08 10.36
N ILE A 94 -12.41 3.09 9.33
CA ILE A 94 -10.95 3.11 9.49
C ILE A 94 -10.49 4.36 10.24
N LEU A 95 -10.99 5.54 9.86
CA LEU A 95 -10.66 6.80 10.51
C LEU A 95 -11.14 6.81 11.98
N ASP A 96 -12.38 6.42 12.23
CA ASP A 96 -12.96 6.30 13.57
C ASP A 96 -12.12 5.36 14.46
N HIS A 97 -11.73 4.21 13.92
CA HIS A 97 -10.85 3.26 14.61
C HIS A 97 -9.49 3.89 14.92
N THR A 98 -8.91 4.62 13.95
CA THR A 98 -7.60 5.27 14.09
C THR A 98 -7.63 6.32 15.20
N TYR A 99 -8.63 7.21 15.20
CA TYR A 99 -8.83 8.22 16.23
C TYR A 99 -9.05 7.58 17.61
N LYS A 100 -9.96 6.60 17.70
CA LYS A 100 -10.37 6.00 18.98
C LYS A 100 -9.31 5.11 19.62
N MET A 101 -8.67 4.24 18.83
CA MET A 101 -7.79 3.19 19.37
C MET A 101 -6.33 3.64 19.47
N HIS A 102 -5.86 4.44 18.52
CA HIS A 102 -4.44 4.74 18.39
C HIS A 102 -4.07 6.19 18.73
N ILE A 103 -4.76 7.17 18.14
CA ILE A 103 -4.48 8.59 18.42
C ILE A 103 -4.95 8.95 19.84
N LYS A 104 -6.15 8.49 20.23
CA LYS A 104 -6.80 8.74 21.53
C LYS A 104 -6.97 10.24 21.82
N SER A 105 -7.32 11.00 20.79
CA SER A 105 -7.64 12.42 20.86
C SER A 105 -8.81 12.74 19.96
N GLU A 106 -9.57 13.79 20.29
CA GLU A 106 -10.68 14.28 19.47
C GLU A 106 -10.15 14.92 18.18
N ALA A 107 -10.78 14.61 17.05
CA ALA A 107 -10.36 15.11 15.75
C ALA A 107 -10.42 16.65 15.67
N SER A 108 -11.38 17.29 16.36
CA SER A 108 -11.55 18.74 16.40
C SER A 108 -10.42 19.51 17.07
N LEU A 109 -9.50 18.82 17.76
CA LEU A 109 -8.35 19.44 18.41
C LEU A 109 -7.11 19.55 17.51
N HIS A 110 -7.12 18.93 16.32
CA HIS A 110 -5.91 18.77 15.52
C HIS A 110 -6.13 19.12 14.04
N PRO A 111 -5.28 19.98 13.44
CA PRO A 111 -5.17 20.08 11.99
C PRO A 111 -4.82 18.73 11.37
N VAL A 112 -5.33 18.44 10.18
CA VAL A 112 -5.11 17.15 9.51
C VAL A 112 -4.53 17.33 8.12
N LEU A 113 -3.33 16.77 7.90
CA LEU A 113 -2.78 16.55 6.56
C LEU A 113 -3.11 15.12 6.11
N MET A 114 -3.70 14.99 4.93
CA MET A 114 -3.96 13.70 4.30
C MET A 114 -3.17 13.54 3.02
N SER A 115 -2.63 12.34 2.79
CA SER A 115 -2.07 11.97 1.51
C SER A 115 -3.18 11.57 0.51
N GLU A 116 -2.93 11.79 -0.78
CA GLU A 116 -3.80 11.29 -1.85
C GLU A 116 -3.00 10.79 -3.05
N ALA A 117 -3.64 9.95 -3.87
CA ALA A 117 -3.08 9.57 -5.16
C ALA A 117 -3.06 10.79 -6.12
N PRO A 118 -2.00 10.98 -6.93
CA PRO A 118 -1.91 12.12 -7.85
C PRO A 118 -3.03 12.21 -8.92
N TRP A 119 -3.70 11.10 -9.19
CA TRP A 119 -4.79 10.96 -10.16
C TRP A 119 -6.17 10.92 -9.49
N ASN A 120 -6.27 11.35 -8.24
CA ASN A 120 -7.54 11.44 -7.54
C ASN A 120 -8.49 12.41 -8.25
N THR A 121 -9.78 12.14 -8.18
CA THR A 121 -10.80 12.96 -8.86
C THR A 121 -11.26 14.09 -7.96
N ARG A 122 -11.55 15.25 -8.55
CA ARG A 122 -12.15 16.40 -7.86
C ARG A 122 -13.34 16.02 -6.96
N ALA A 123 -14.28 15.21 -7.45
CA ALA A 123 -15.45 14.81 -6.68
C ALA A 123 -15.10 14.04 -5.39
N LYS A 124 -14.08 13.16 -5.45
CA LYS A 124 -13.61 12.42 -4.26
C LYS A 124 -12.83 13.30 -3.30
N ARG A 125 -12.04 14.26 -3.82
CA ARG A 125 -11.33 15.26 -3.01
C ARG A 125 -12.31 16.12 -2.23
N GLU A 126 -13.30 16.68 -2.92
CA GLU A 126 -14.38 17.46 -2.31
C GLU A 126 -15.16 16.67 -1.26
N LYS A 127 -15.50 15.40 -1.54
CA LYS A 127 -16.19 14.52 -0.57
C LYS A 127 -15.34 14.21 0.66
N LEU A 128 -14.03 14.01 0.49
CA LEU A 128 -13.11 13.83 1.61
C LEU A 128 -13.02 15.09 2.47
N THR A 129 -12.93 16.27 1.84
CA THR A 129 -12.92 17.56 2.55
C THR A 129 -14.21 17.77 3.34
N GLU A 130 -15.37 17.48 2.74
CA GLU A 130 -16.68 17.52 3.41
C GLU A 130 -16.71 16.59 4.63
N LEU A 131 -16.30 15.33 4.47
CA LEU A 131 -16.21 14.38 5.58
C LEU A 131 -15.34 14.92 6.73
N MET A 132 -14.16 15.46 6.44
CA MET A 132 -13.23 15.90 7.47
C MET A 132 -13.71 17.15 8.22
N PHE A 133 -14.30 18.14 7.53
CA PHE A 133 -14.81 19.35 8.20
C PHE A 133 -16.19 19.17 8.84
N GLU A 134 -17.12 18.48 8.19
CA GLU A 134 -18.50 18.37 8.68
C GLU A 134 -18.66 17.26 9.71
N HIS A 135 -18.06 16.08 9.47
CA HIS A 135 -18.18 14.94 10.39
C HIS A 135 -17.16 14.99 11.52
N TYR A 136 -15.87 15.17 11.20
CA TYR A 136 -14.79 15.17 12.18
C TYR A 136 -14.52 16.54 12.81
N ASN A 137 -15.14 17.61 12.29
CA ASN A 137 -15.06 18.96 12.83
C ASN A 137 -13.62 19.46 13.02
N ILE A 138 -12.72 19.12 12.10
CA ILE A 138 -11.30 19.48 12.21
C ILE A 138 -11.10 21.01 12.05
N PRO A 139 -10.12 21.61 12.75
CA PRO A 139 -9.87 23.05 12.70
C PRO A 139 -9.27 23.50 11.36
N ALA A 140 -8.46 22.63 10.74
CA ALA A 140 -7.81 22.92 9.47
C ALA A 140 -7.44 21.63 8.72
N PHE A 141 -7.45 21.68 7.38
CA PHE A 141 -7.23 20.54 6.51
C PHE A 141 -6.26 20.86 5.38
N PHE A 142 -5.45 19.89 4.99
CA PHE A 142 -4.66 19.96 3.77
C PHE A 142 -4.55 18.59 3.12
N LEU A 143 -4.71 18.54 1.80
CA LEU A 143 -4.58 17.34 1.00
C LEU A 143 -3.30 17.44 0.17
N CYS A 144 -2.45 16.42 0.19
CA CYS A 144 -1.19 16.44 -0.56
C CYS A 144 -0.95 15.15 -1.32
N LYS A 145 -0.48 15.26 -2.55
CA LYS A 145 -0.17 14.10 -3.40
C LYS A 145 1.00 13.31 -2.82
N THR A 146 0.86 11.99 -2.74
CA THR A 146 1.89 11.08 -2.19
C THR A 146 3.27 11.30 -2.81
N ALA A 147 3.36 11.54 -4.12
CA ALA A 147 4.63 11.80 -4.80
C ALA A 147 5.33 13.07 -4.32
N VAL A 148 4.58 14.15 -4.04
CA VAL A 148 5.17 15.41 -3.52
C VAL A 148 5.71 15.17 -2.12
N LEU A 149 4.94 14.49 -1.28
CA LEU A 149 5.37 14.12 0.07
C LEU A 149 6.64 13.25 0.04
N THR A 150 6.69 12.23 -0.82
CA THR A 150 7.87 11.37 -1.00
C THR A 150 9.09 12.17 -1.50
N ALA A 151 8.90 13.12 -2.41
CA ALA A 151 9.98 14.02 -2.86
C ALA A 151 10.51 14.86 -1.69
N PHE A 152 9.59 15.41 -0.91
CA PHE A 152 9.88 16.27 0.24
C PHE A 152 10.61 15.52 1.35
N ALA A 153 10.21 14.28 1.64
CA ALA A 153 10.89 13.40 2.60
C ALA A 153 12.38 13.17 2.25
N ASN A 154 12.73 13.27 0.97
CA ASN A 154 14.10 13.11 0.47
C ASN A 154 14.81 14.45 0.20
N GLY A 155 14.22 15.58 0.62
CA GLY A 155 14.79 16.91 0.44
C GLY A 155 14.92 17.33 -1.02
N ARG A 156 14.00 16.90 -1.89
CA ARG A 156 13.98 17.24 -3.31
C ARG A 156 12.70 17.96 -3.68
N SER A 157 12.83 19.12 -4.34
CA SER A 157 11.70 19.82 -4.97
C SER A 157 11.43 19.31 -6.40
N THR A 158 12.46 18.79 -7.07
CA THR A 158 12.36 18.21 -8.43
C THR A 158 12.96 16.81 -8.43
N GLY A 159 12.27 15.85 -9.02
CA GLY A 159 12.69 14.46 -9.13
C GLY A 159 11.59 13.56 -9.69
N LEU A 160 11.95 12.32 -10.01
CA LEU A 160 10.99 11.29 -10.44
C LEU A 160 10.75 10.31 -9.30
N ILE A 161 9.50 10.12 -8.92
CA ILE A 161 9.13 9.22 -7.83
C ILE A 161 8.69 7.91 -8.45
N LEU A 162 9.46 6.86 -8.23
CA LEU A 162 9.09 5.49 -8.54
C LEU A 162 8.53 4.84 -7.28
N ASP A 163 7.22 4.64 -7.25
CA ASP A 163 6.52 3.94 -6.17
C ASP A 163 6.06 2.56 -6.66
N SER A 164 6.60 1.48 -6.10
CA SER A 164 6.11 0.11 -6.33
C SER A 164 5.39 -0.42 -5.10
N GLY A 165 4.07 -0.17 -5.06
CA GLY A 165 3.17 -0.52 -3.96
C GLY A 165 2.44 -1.86 -4.15
N ALA A 166 1.28 -2.03 -3.50
CA ALA A 166 0.52 -3.27 -3.63
C ALA A 166 -0.19 -3.39 -4.99
N THR A 167 -0.94 -2.38 -5.41
CA THR A 167 -1.81 -2.48 -6.60
C THR A 167 -1.13 -2.06 -7.89
N HIS A 168 -0.20 -1.10 -7.84
CA HIS A 168 0.46 -0.54 -9.02
C HIS A 168 1.91 -0.16 -8.74
N THR A 169 2.72 -0.20 -9.79
CA THR A 169 4.01 0.48 -9.86
C THR A 169 3.84 1.75 -10.68
N THR A 170 4.25 2.90 -10.15
CA THR A 170 4.05 4.20 -10.78
C THR A 170 5.32 5.03 -10.82
N ALA A 171 5.54 5.73 -11.93
CA ALA A 171 6.53 6.79 -12.04
C ALA A 171 5.81 8.13 -12.16
N ILE A 172 6.08 9.02 -11.21
CA ILE A 172 5.41 10.30 -11.07
C ILE A 172 6.48 11.41 -11.05
N PRO A 173 6.56 12.25 -12.10
CA PRO A 173 7.51 13.34 -12.14
C PRO A 173 7.00 14.51 -11.29
N VAL A 174 7.88 14.99 -10.41
CA VAL A 174 7.67 16.17 -9.57
C VAL A 174 8.66 17.23 -10.01
N HIS A 175 8.18 18.45 -10.24
CA HIS A 175 8.99 19.60 -10.60
C HIS A 175 8.58 20.80 -9.75
N ASP A 176 9.54 21.38 -9.03
CA ASP A 176 9.37 22.49 -8.11
C ASP A 176 8.21 22.33 -7.12
N GLY A 177 8.03 21.11 -6.63
CA GLY A 177 6.98 20.74 -5.67
C GLY A 177 5.63 20.38 -6.29
N TYR A 178 5.49 20.41 -7.62
CA TYR A 178 4.26 20.09 -8.34
C TYR A 178 4.37 18.79 -9.11
N VAL A 179 3.29 18.01 -9.13
CA VAL A 179 3.20 16.81 -9.97
C VAL A 179 2.89 17.20 -11.41
N LEU A 180 3.68 16.69 -12.36
CA LEU A 180 3.41 16.83 -13.78
C LEU A 180 2.45 15.72 -14.24
N GLN A 181 1.16 16.06 -14.33
CA GLN A 181 0.08 15.12 -14.63
C GLN A 181 0.30 14.35 -15.95
N GLN A 182 0.80 15.02 -16.98
CA GLN A 182 1.10 14.43 -18.28
C GLN A 182 2.21 13.37 -18.23
N GLY A 183 3.07 13.40 -17.21
CA GLY A 183 4.19 12.46 -17.05
C GLY A 183 3.87 11.27 -16.15
N ILE A 184 2.64 11.15 -15.62
CA ILE A 184 2.27 10.03 -14.74
C ILE A 184 2.15 8.75 -15.56
N VAL A 185 3.00 7.77 -15.25
CA VAL A 185 2.94 6.44 -15.86
C VAL A 185 2.66 5.40 -14.77
N LYS A 186 1.75 4.47 -15.07
CA LYS A 186 1.35 3.39 -14.16
C LYS A 186 1.45 2.04 -14.85
N SER A 187 1.84 1.04 -14.08
CA SER A 187 1.80 -0.36 -14.46
C SER A 187 1.09 -1.15 -13.35
N PRO A 188 0.18 -2.08 -13.69
CA PRO A 188 -0.45 -2.96 -12.70
C PRO A 188 0.50 -4.05 -12.18
N LEU A 189 1.75 -4.08 -12.65
CA LEU A 189 2.78 -5.01 -12.19
C LEU A 189 3.35 -4.51 -10.85
N ALA A 190 2.82 -5.05 -9.76
CA ALA A 190 3.11 -4.65 -8.39
C ALA A 190 2.93 -5.83 -7.41
N GLY A 191 2.58 -5.56 -6.15
CA GLY A 191 2.49 -6.59 -5.11
C GLY A 191 1.42 -7.66 -5.40
N ASP A 192 0.22 -7.25 -5.83
CA ASP A 192 -0.88 -8.17 -6.16
C ASP A 192 -0.51 -9.12 -7.31
N PHE A 193 0.26 -8.60 -8.27
CA PHE A 193 0.81 -9.38 -9.38
C PHE A 193 1.81 -10.44 -8.88
N ILE A 194 2.75 -10.06 -8.01
CA ILE A 194 3.69 -11.02 -7.40
C ILE A 194 2.92 -12.09 -6.60
N THR A 195 1.87 -11.69 -5.86
CA THR A 195 1.04 -12.64 -5.10
C THR A 195 0.30 -13.61 -6.00
N MET A 196 -0.17 -13.16 -7.16
CA MET A 196 -0.75 -14.03 -8.18
C MET A 196 0.29 -15.03 -8.73
N GLN A 197 1.48 -14.57 -9.09
CA GLN A 197 2.55 -15.43 -9.61
C GLN A 197 3.03 -16.47 -8.59
N CYS A 198 3.14 -16.10 -7.31
CA CYS A 198 3.43 -17.07 -6.24
C CYS A 198 2.34 -18.14 -6.14
N ARG A 199 1.05 -17.79 -6.29
CA ARG A 199 -0.03 -18.78 -6.29
C ARG A 199 0.08 -19.77 -7.44
N GLU A 200 0.40 -19.28 -8.64
CA GLU A 200 0.62 -20.14 -9.81
C GLU A 200 1.79 -21.09 -9.57
N LEU A 201 2.92 -20.59 -9.05
CA LEU A 201 4.06 -21.44 -8.67
C LEU A 201 3.66 -22.54 -7.68
N PHE A 202 2.92 -22.18 -6.63
CA PHE A 202 2.48 -23.17 -5.62
C PHE A 202 1.54 -24.21 -6.22
N GLN A 203 0.70 -23.86 -7.17
CA GLN A 203 -0.11 -24.83 -7.90
C GLN A 203 0.74 -25.77 -8.77
N GLU A 204 1.73 -25.24 -9.48
CA GLU A 204 2.66 -26.04 -10.30
C GLU A 204 3.47 -27.03 -9.46
N MET A 205 3.89 -26.61 -8.27
CA MET A 205 4.65 -27.44 -7.31
C MET A 205 3.75 -28.34 -6.43
N ASN A 206 2.42 -28.29 -6.59
CA ASN A 206 1.44 -28.98 -5.74
C ASN A 206 1.57 -28.63 -4.23
N ILE A 207 1.92 -27.38 -3.92
CA ILE A 207 2.02 -26.86 -2.56
C ILE A 207 0.65 -26.32 -2.13
N GLU A 208 0.10 -26.89 -1.05
CA GLU A 208 -1.17 -26.42 -0.48
C GLU A 208 -0.93 -25.23 0.47
N ILE A 209 -1.58 -24.10 0.18
CA ILE A 209 -1.50 -22.89 1.00
C ILE A 209 -2.49 -23.00 2.16
N ILE A 210 -1.99 -23.39 3.33
CA ILE A 210 -2.79 -23.49 4.55
C ILE A 210 -2.48 -22.32 5.49
N PRO A 211 -3.46 -21.44 5.77
CA PRO A 211 -3.26 -20.31 6.67
C PRO A 211 -3.18 -20.76 8.15
N PRO A 212 -2.43 -20.01 9.00
CA PRO A 212 -2.19 -20.36 10.40
C PRO A 212 -3.45 -20.61 11.25
N TYR A 213 -4.56 -19.94 10.94
CA TYR A 213 -5.77 -20.08 11.75
C TYR A 213 -6.34 -21.50 11.71
N MET A 214 -6.08 -22.28 10.65
CA MET A 214 -6.60 -23.63 10.47
C MET A 214 -5.82 -24.70 11.25
N ILE A 215 -4.58 -24.39 11.64
CA ILE A 215 -3.60 -25.37 12.12
C ILE A 215 -3.63 -25.44 13.65
N ALA A 216 -3.98 -26.59 14.21
CA ALA A 216 -3.96 -26.87 15.65
C ALA A 216 -2.55 -27.24 16.13
N SER A 217 -1.90 -28.12 15.39
CA SER A 217 -0.52 -28.56 15.64
C SER A 217 0.12 -29.00 14.34
N LYS A 218 1.45 -28.96 14.26
CA LYS A 218 2.25 -29.47 13.15
C LYS A 218 3.40 -30.32 13.67
N GLU A 219 3.89 -31.23 12.85
CA GLU A 219 5.11 -31.99 13.09
C GLU A 219 6.17 -31.61 12.05
N ALA A 220 7.45 -31.66 12.45
CA ALA A 220 8.54 -31.46 11.52
C ALA A 220 8.60 -32.62 10.52
N VAL A 221 8.56 -32.29 9.24
CA VAL A 221 8.70 -33.26 8.14
C VAL A 221 10.01 -33.03 7.41
N ARG A 222 10.50 -34.07 6.72
CA ARG A 222 11.65 -33.93 5.84
C ARG A 222 11.29 -33.01 4.68
N GLU A 223 12.32 -32.36 4.13
CA GLU A 223 12.19 -31.49 2.97
C GLU A 223 11.43 -32.17 1.82
N GLY A 224 10.50 -31.44 1.20
CA GLY A 224 9.68 -31.90 0.08
C GLY A 224 8.64 -32.97 0.43
N SER A 225 8.61 -33.46 1.68
CA SER A 225 7.60 -34.43 2.12
C SER A 225 6.26 -33.75 2.40
N PRO A 226 5.12 -34.44 2.22
CA PRO A 226 3.80 -33.89 2.55
C PRO A 226 3.74 -33.41 4.00
N ALA A 227 3.10 -32.27 4.23
CA ALA A 227 2.95 -31.72 5.58
C ALA A 227 2.13 -32.64 6.49
N ASN A 228 2.61 -32.82 7.72
CA ASN A 228 1.85 -33.48 8.79
C ASN A 228 1.34 -32.44 9.78
N TRP A 229 0.06 -32.06 9.63
CA TRP A 229 -0.59 -31.08 10.49
C TRP A 229 -2.01 -31.50 10.88
N LYS A 230 -2.44 -31.08 12.06
CA LYS A 230 -3.80 -31.32 12.57
C LYS A 230 -4.63 -30.06 12.40
N ARG A 231 -5.83 -30.21 11.85
CA ARG A 231 -6.80 -29.12 11.72
C ARG A 231 -7.49 -28.84 13.05
N LYS A 232 -7.77 -27.57 13.35
CA LYS A 232 -8.61 -27.19 14.50
C LYS A 232 -10.05 -27.64 14.29
N GLU A 233 -10.63 -28.29 15.30
CA GLU A 233 -11.97 -28.89 15.23
C GLU A 233 -13.11 -27.88 15.40
N LYS A 234 -12.89 -26.77 16.11
CA LYS A 234 -13.92 -25.78 16.48
C LYS A 234 -13.73 -24.45 15.75
N LEU A 235 -13.65 -24.50 14.42
CA LEU A 235 -13.54 -23.29 13.59
C LEU A 235 -14.92 -22.84 13.10
N PRO A 236 -15.22 -21.53 13.16
CA PRO A 236 -16.42 -20.98 12.54
C PRO A 236 -16.35 -21.12 11.02
N GLN A 237 -17.52 -21.12 10.35
CA GLN A 237 -17.56 -21.06 8.89
C GLN A 237 -17.17 -19.65 8.43
N VAL A 238 -15.95 -19.54 7.89
CA VAL A 238 -15.43 -18.27 7.37
C VAL A 238 -15.79 -18.09 5.90
N THR A 239 -15.91 -16.84 5.48
CA THR A 239 -16.20 -16.51 4.08
C THR A 239 -14.98 -16.73 3.19
N ARG A 240 -15.21 -16.86 1.88
CA ARG A 240 -14.14 -17.00 0.88
C ARG A 240 -13.23 -15.78 0.82
N SER A 241 -13.78 -14.55 0.94
CA SER A 241 -12.98 -13.32 0.88
C SER A 241 -12.00 -13.26 2.05
N TRP A 242 -12.45 -13.58 3.26
CA TRP A 242 -11.60 -13.63 4.45
C TRP A 242 -10.57 -14.75 4.40
N HIS A 243 -10.95 -15.96 3.98
CA HIS A 243 -9.99 -17.05 3.80
C HIS A 243 -8.91 -16.68 2.77
N ASN A 244 -9.29 -16.09 1.63
CA ASN A 244 -8.34 -15.62 0.61
C ASN A 244 -7.37 -14.56 1.15
N TYR A 245 -7.85 -13.64 1.99
CA TYR A 245 -7.00 -12.66 2.66
C TYR A 245 -5.96 -13.34 3.57
N MET A 246 -6.36 -14.32 4.37
CA MET A 246 -5.43 -15.07 5.22
C MET A 246 -4.40 -15.85 4.40
N CYS A 247 -4.80 -16.42 3.27
CA CYS A 247 -3.87 -17.07 2.33
C CYS A 247 -2.90 -16.06 1.69
N ASN A 248 -3.36 -14.85 1.34
CA ASN A 248 -2.49 -13.77 0.87
C ASN A 248 -1.40 -13.44 1.89
N CYS A 249 -1.73 -13.37 3.19
CA CYS A 249 -0.74 -13.09 4.23
C CYS A 249 0.38 -14.14 4.26
N VAL A 250 0.07 -15.42 4.05
CA VAL A 250 1.09 -16.49 3.97
C VAL A 250 1.98 -16.31 2.73
N ILE A 251 1.37 -16.00 1.58
CA ILE A 251 2.12 -15.74 0.35
C ILE A 251 3.03 -14.52 0.51
N GLN A 252 2.57 -13.46 1.18
CA GLN A 252 3.36 -12.24 1.41
C GLN A 252 4.54 -12.49 2.34
N ASP A 253 4.40 -13.37 3.33
CA ASP A 253 5.51 -13.80 4.19
C ASP A 253 6.57 -14.57 3.39
N PHE A 254 6.14 -15.47 2.51
CA PHE A 254 7.03 -16.13 1.54
C PHE A 254 7.73 -15.12 0.63
N GLN A 255 6.99 -14.14 0.10
CA GLN A 255 7.55 -13.10 -0.79
C GLN A 255 8.69 -12.33 -0.12
N ALA A 256 8.47 -11.88 1.12
CA ALA A 256 9.45 -11.11 1.87
C ALA A 256 10.68 -11.94 2.24
N SER A 257 10.53 -13.25 2.39
CA SER A 257 11.58 -14.14 2.89
C SER A 257 12.41 -14.82 1.79
N VAL A 258 11.82 -15.06 0.61
CA VAL A 258 12.39 -15.96 -0.41
C VAL A 258 12.72 -15.25 -1.73
N LEU A 259 11.92 -14.27 -2.14
CA LEU A 259 12.06 -13.67 -3.46
C LEU A 259 13.29 -12.75 -3.56
N GLN A 260 13.94 -12.81 -4.71
CA GLN A 260 15.11 -11.98 -5.03
C GLN A 260 15.04 -11.55 -6.49
N VAL A 261 15.30 -10.28 -6.78
CA VAL A 261 15.44 -9.82 -8.17
C VAL A 261 16.79 -10.27 -8.71
N SER A 262 16.80 -10.81 -9.93
CA SER A 262 18.06 -11.09 -10.62
C SER A 262 18.77 -9.80 -10.98
N ASP A 263 20.08 -9.72 -10.70
CA ASP A 263 20.87 -8.53 -11.01
C ASP A 263 20.80 -8.21 -12.50
N SER A 264 20.77 -9.23 -13.37
CA SER A 264 20.60 -9.14 -14.81
C SER A 264 19.29 -9.71 -15.32
N THR A 265 19.00 -9.39 -16.59
CA THR A 265 17.98 -10.10 -17.37
C THR A 265 18.05 -11.58 -17.03
N TYR A 266 16.90 -12.12 -16.65
CA TYR A 266 16.83 -13.48 -16.12
C TYR A 266 17.41 -14.48 -17.14
N ASP A 267 18.36 -15.27 -16.67
CA ASP A 267 18.93 -16.40 -17.40
C ASP A 267 18.78 -17.64 -16.51
N GLU A 268 18.07 -18.64 -17.03
CA GLU A 268 17.77 -19.87 -16.29
C GLU A 268 19.04 -20.65 -15.90
N GLN A 269 20.10 -20.61 -16.72
CA GLN A 269 21.36 -21.29 -16.42
C GLN A 269 22.12 -20.62 -15.27
N VAL A 270 22.11 -19.28 -15.24
CA VAL A 270 22.73 -18.50 -14.16
C VAL A 270 21.91 -18.65 -12.88
N ALA A 271 20.58 -18.58 -12.98
CA ALA A 271 19.68 -18.73 -11.85
C ALA A 271 19.77 -20.14 -11.23
N ALA A 272 19.97 -21.18 -12.03
CA ALA A 272 20.15 -22.56 -11.54
C ALA A 272 21.46 -22.77 -10.77
N GLN A 273 22.46 -21.88 -10.92
CA GLN A 273 23.71 -21.93 -10.18
C GLN A 273 23.67 -21.13 -8.87
N MET A 274 22.62 -20.34 -8.65
CA MET A 274 22.44 -19.56 -7.43
C MET A 274 22.06 -20.46 -6.25
N PRO A 275 22.51 -20.14 -5.02
CA PRO A 275 22.09 -20.88 -3.83
C PRO A 275 20.57 -20.89 -3.67
N THR A 276 20.05 -22.03 -3.21
CA THR A 276 18.65 -22.16 -2.81
C THR A 276 18.38 -21.40 -1.51
N VAL A 277 17.11 -21.06 -1.30
CA VAL A 277 16.62 -20.47 -0.05
C VAL A 277 15.58 -21.39 0.55
N HIS A 278 15.83 -21.83 1.78
CA HIS A 278 14.90 -22.66 2.53
C HIS A 278 13.72 -21.85 3.05
N TYR A 279 12.50 -22.39 2.94
CA TYR A 279 11.32 -21.80 3.55
C TYR A 279 10.37 -22.87 4.09
N GLU A 280 9.85 -22.62 5.29
CA GLU A 280 8.85 -23.48 5.95
C GLU A 280 7.50 -22.76 6.00
N PHE A 281 6.49 -23.36 5.40
CA PHE A 281 5.12 -22.87 5.44
C PHE A 281 4.47 -23.08 6.81
N PRO A 282 3.38 -22.35 7.14
CA PRO A 282 2.71 -22.48 8.42
C PRO A 282 2.30 -23.91 8.79
N ASN A 283 1.92 -24.73 7.81
CA ASN A 283 1.53 -26.14 8.00
C ASN A 283 2.70 -27.11 8.24
N GLY A 284 3.95 -26.63 8.20
CA GLY A 284 5.15 -27.45 8.36
C GLY A 284 5.71 -28.03 7.07
N TYR A 285 5.04 -27.85 5.93
CA TYR A 285 5.64 -28.14 4.63
C TYR A 285 6.88 -27.24 4.47
N ASN A 286 8.00 -27.80 4.05
CA ASN A 286 9.22 -27.05 3.80
C ASN A 286 9.93 -27.57 2.56
N CYS A 287 10.54 -26.65 1.82
CA CYS A 287 11.34 -26.95 0.64
C CYS A 287 12.35 -25.84 0.37
N ASP A 288 13.41 -26.22 -0.34
CA ASP A 288 14.38 -25.28 -0.88
C ASP A 288 13.89 -24.70 -2.20
N PHE A 289 13.93 -23.37 -2.30
CA PHE A 289 13.55 -22.64 -3.50
C PHE A 289 14.79 -22.17 -4.28
N GLY A 290 14.87 -22.55 -5.54
CA GLY A 290 16.00 -22.26 -6.44
C GLY A 290 15.71 -21.12 -7.41
N ALA A 291 15.82 -21.39 -8.71
CA ALA A 291 15.70 -20.40 -9.78
C ALA A 291 14.31 -19.72 -9.85
N GLU A 292 13.26 -20.39 -9.39
CA GLU A 292 11.89 -19.90 -9.36
C GLU A 292 11.72 -18.66 -8.48
N ARG A 293 12.53 -18.50 -7.43
CA ARG A 293 12.48 -17.31 -6.55
C ARG A 293 12.97 -16.04 -7.24
N LEU A 294 13.75 -16.19 -8.32
CA LEU A 294 14.19 -15.07 -9.17
C LEU A 294 13.23 -14.81 -10.32
N LYS A 295 12.56 -15.85 -10.82
CA LYS A 295 11.63 -15.77 -11.95
C LYS A 295 10.37 -14.95 -11.64
N ILE A 296 9.83 -15.09 -10.42
CA ILE A 296 8.63 -14.35 -10.00
C ILE A 296 8.83 -12.82 -10.06
N PRO A 297 9.83 -12.23 -9.38
CA PRO A 297 10.03 -10.79 -9.42
C PRO A 297 10.61 -10.29 -10.75
N GLU A 298 11.15 -11.16 -11.62
CA GLU A 298 11.55 -10.78 -12.98
C GLU A 298 10.37 -10.20 -13.77
N GLY A 299 9.15 -10.69 -13.55
CA GLY A 299 7.96 -10.17 -14.20
C GLY A 299 7.70 -8.68 -13.96
N LEU A 300 8.28 -8.08 -12.91
CA LEU A 300 8.25 -6.63 -12.68
C LEU A 300 9.15 -5.86 -13.65
N PHE A 301 10.25 -6.46 -14.11
CA PHE A 301 11.24 -5.83 -14.99
C PHE A 301 11.01 -6.20 -16.46
N ASP A 302 10.73 -7.48 -16.72
CA ASP A 302 10.44 -8.03 -18.03
C ASP A 302 9.09 -8.78 -18.04
N PRO A 303 8.00 -8.10 -18.43
CA PRO A 303 6.66 -8.69 -18.49
C PRO A 303 6.51 -9.74 -19.60
N SER A 304 7.45 -9.84 -20.54
CA SER A 304 7.34 -10.75 -21.68
C SER A 304 7.43 -12.22 -21.28
N ASN A 305 8.08 -12.50 -20.14
CA ASN A 305 8.31 -13.86 -19.63
C ASN A 305 7.21 -14.36 -18.68
N VAL A 306 6.13 -13.60 -18.52
CA VAL A 306 5.09 -13.86 -17.54
C VAL A 306 3.97 -14.72 -18.13
N LYS A 307 3.69 -15.87 -17.48
CA LYS A 307 2.58 -16.75 -17.82
C LYS A 307 1.24 -16.03 -17.59
N GLY A 308 0.28 -16.22 -18.50
CA GLY A 308 -1.08 -15.67 -18.37
C GLY A 308 -1.27 -14.21 -18.79
N LEU A 309 -0.19 -13.44 -19.05
CA LEU A 309 -0.27 -12.09 -19.61
C LEU A 309 -0.24 -12.13 -21.14
N SER A 310 -1.37 -12.45 -21.76
CA SER A 310 -1.56 -12.30 -23.21
C SER A 310 -1.99 -10.88 -23.56
N GLY A 311 -1.03 -9.96 -23.75
CA GLY A 311 -1.34 -8.60 -24.20
C GLY A 311 -0.13 -7.64 -24.17
N ASN A 312 0.25 -7.11 -25.33
CA ASN A 312 1.46 -6.31 -25.60
C ASN A 312 1.50 -4.88 -24.97
N THR A 313 1.06 -4.65 -23.72
CA THR A 313 1.00 -3.27 -23.18
C THR A 313 1.48 -3.06 -21.75
N MET A 314 1.95 -4.09 -21.04
CA MET A 314 2.46 -3.90 -19.67
C MET A 314 3.90 -3.38 -19.70
N LEU A 315 4.16 -2.32 -18.94
CA LEU A 315 5.49 -1.74 -18.80
C LEU A 315 6.17 -2.29 -17.55
N GLY A 316 7.39 -2.83 -17.73
CA GLY A 316 8.26 -3.15 -16.61
C GLY A 316 8.76 -1.88 -15.90
N VAL A 317 9.27 -2.01 -14.68
CA VAL A 317 9.63 -0.90 -13.77
C VAL A 317 10.55 0.12 -14.44
N SER A 318 11.59 -0.33 -15.15
CA SER A 318 12.52 0.59 -15.83
C SER A 318 11.86 1.33 -17.01
N HIS A 319 10.96 0.68 -17.73
CA HIS A 319 10.19 1.31 -18.81
C HIS A 319 9.19 2.33 -18.26
N VAL A 320 8.54 2.05 -17.13
CA VAL A 320 7.66 3.01 -16.43
C VAL A 320 8.41 4.31 -16.14
N VAL A 321 9.66 4.21 -15.66
CA VAL A 321 10.54 5.37 -15.44
C VAL A 321 10.89 6.10 -16.73
N THR A 322 11.43 5.40 -17.74
CA THR A 322 11.91 6.06 -18.96
C THR A 322 10.78 6.65 -19.79
N THR A 323 9.61 6.01 -19.82
CA THR A 323 8.40 6.54 -20.46
C THR A 323 7.92 7.80 -19.75
N SER A 324 7.87 7.80 -18.42
CA SER A 324 7.47 8.97 -17.63
C SER A 324 8.36 10.19 -17.90
N VAL A 325 9.68 10.00 -17.90
CA VAL A 325 10.62 11.08 -18.24
C VAL A 325 10.52 11.48 -19.72
N GLY A 326 10.24 10.52 -20.62
CA GLY A 326 10.05 10.77 -22.04
C GLY A 326 8.80 11.60 -22.37
N MET A 327 7.77 11.55 -21.53
CA MET A 327 6.55 12.37 -21.63
C MET A 327 6.73 13.79 -21.09
N CYS A 328 7.85 14.07 -20.41
CA CYS A 328 8.18 15.37 -19.85
C CYS A 328 8.98 16.23 -20.85
N ASP A 329 8.92 17.55 -20.69
CA ASP A 329 9.68 18.50 -21.52
C ASP A 329 11.19 18.26 -21.41
N ILE A 330 11.92 18.49 -22.49
CA ILE A 330 13.35 18.13 -22.58
C ILE A 330 14.21 18.81 -21.51
N ASP A 331 13.84 20.04 -21.12
CA ASP A 331 14.60 20.88 -20.18
C ASP A 331 14.54 20.35 -18.74
N ILE A 332 13.47 19.64 -18.37
CA ILE A 332 13.29 19.11 -17.01
C ILE A 332 13.85 17.69 -16.85
N ARG A 333 14.04 16.94 -17.95
CA ARG A 333 14.52 15.55 -17.92
C ARG A 333 15.85 15.37 -17.17
N PRO A 334 16.86 16.26 -17.31
CA PRO A 334 18.10 16.14 -16.54
C PRO A 334 17.85 16.19 -15.01
N GLY A 335 16.92 17.02 -14.56
CA GLY A 335 16.51 17.11 -13.15
C GLY A 335 15.81 15.83 -12.68
N LEU A 336 14.94 15.26 -13.51
CA LEU A 336 14.22 14.01 -13.21
C LEU A 336 15.16 12.80 -13.10
N TYR A 337 16.06 12.60 -14.08
CA TYR A 337 17.07 11.53 -14.00
C TYR A 337 18.08 11.77 -12.87
N GLY A 338 18.40 13.04 -12.58
CA GLY A 338 19.30 13.43 -11.50
C GLY A 338 18.73 13.22 -10.09
N SER A 339 17.47 12.79 -9.96
CA SER A 339 16.82 12.48 -8.68
C SER A 339 15.67 11.49 -8.88
N VAL A 340 15.98 10.24 -9.21
CA VAL A 340 15.00 9.14 -9.26
C VAL A 340 14.85 8.55 -7.85
N ILE A 341 13.76 8.86 -7.17
CA ILE A 341 13.48 8.43 -5.79
C ILE A 341 12.66 7.15 -5.81
N VAL A 342 13.12 6.13 -5.09
CA VAL A 342 12.49 4.81 -5.03
C VAL A 342 11.75 4.63 -3.71
N ALA A 343 10.45 4.34 -3.78
CA ALA A 343 9.58 4.13 -2.63
C ALA A 343 8.62 2.94 -2.87
N GLY A 344 7.92 2.52 -1.81
CA GLY A 344 6.92 1.45 -1.90
C GLY A 344 7.44 0.07 -1.48
N GLY A 345 6.52 -0.81 -1.09
CA GLY A 345 6.83 -2.08 -0.44
C GLY A 345 7.63 -3.07 -1.29
N ASN A 346 7.37 -3.18 -2.60
CA ASN A 346 8.07 -4.16 -3.45
C ASN A 346 9.52 -3.76 -3.72
N THR A 347 9.85 -2.49 -3.53
CA THR A 347 11.24 -2.01 -3.69
C THR A 347 12.18 -2.54 -2.61
N LEU A 348 11.63 -3.19 -1.59
CA LEU A 348 12.34 -3.90 -0.53
C LEU A 348 12.73 -5.33 -0.91
N ILE A 349 12.27 -5.84 -2.06
CA ILE A 349 12.73 -7.15 -2.57
C ILE A 349 14.24 -7.06 -2.79
N GLN A 350 14.95 -8.11 -2.39
CA GLN A 350 16.41 -8.15 -2.49
C GLN A 350 16.87 -7.88 -3.94
N SER A 351 17.93 -7.08 -4.09
CA SER A 351 18.51 -6.65 -5.37
C SER A 351 17.62 -5.81 -6.29
N PHE A 352 16.41 -5.41 -5.87
CA PHE A 352 15.49 -4.60 -6.69
C PHE A 352 16.15 -3.28 -7.13
N THR A 353 16.76 -2.56 -6.20
CA THR A 353 17.40 -1.26 -6.46
C THR A 353 18.63 -1.39 -7.34
N ASP A 354 19.41 -2.45 -7.18
CA ASP A 354 20.63 -2.68 -7.96
C ASP A 354 20.32 -2.99 -9.41
N ARG A 355 19.36 -3.90 -9.64
CA ARG A 355 18.83 -4.20 -10.98
C ARG A 355 18.27 -2.95 -11.64
N LEU A 356 17.43 -2.20 -10.92
CA LEU A 356 16.83 -0.97 -11.43
C LEU A 356 17.90 0.07 -11.81
N ASN A 357 18.87 0.32 -10.93
CA ASN A 357 19.95 1.28 -11.19
C ASN A 357 20.72 0.91 -12.47
N ARG A 358 20.99 -0.38 -12.66
CA ARG A 358 21.72 -0.88 -13.83
C ARG A 358 20.93 -0.75 -15.12
N GLU A 359 19.65 -1.14 -15.13
CA GLU A 359 18.81 -0.96 -16.32
C GLU A 359 18.61 0.51 -16.67
N LEU A 360 18.38 1.36 -15.68
CA LEU A 360 18.24 2.79 -15.91
C LEU A 360 19.55 3.40 -16.39
N SER A 361 20.70 2.97 -15.87
CA SER A 361 22.01 3.46 -16.33
C SER A 361 22.24 3.16 -17.82
N GLN A 362 21.73 2.04 -18.32
CA GLN A 362 21.83 1.67 -19.74
C GLN A 362 20.82 2.43 -20.61
N LYS A 363 19.61 2.71 -20.09
CA LYS A 363 18.55 3.41 -20.83
C LYS A 363 18.64 4.93 -20.77
N THR A 364 19.35 5.48 -19.78
CA THR A 364 19.51 6.93 -19.61
C THR A 364 20.44 7.46 -20.71
N PRO A 365 20.05 8.53 -21.44
CA PRO A 365 20.92 9.14 -22.43
C PRO A 365 22.29 9.55 -21.82
N PRO A 366 23.43 9.34 -22.51
CA PRO A 366 24.75 9.67 -21.97
C PRO A 366 24.95 11.15 -21.60
N SER A 367 24.12 12.05 -22.15
CA SER A 367 24.11 13.48 -21.82
C SER A 367 23.45 13.80 -20.47
N MET A 368 22.75 12.85 -19.86
CA MET A 368 22.04 13.00 -18.60
C MET A 368 22.71 12.16 -17.52
N ARG A 369 22.81 12.70 -16.30
CA ARG A 369 23.36 11.98 -15.15
C ARG A 369 22.24 11.32 -14.36
N LEU A 370 22.18 9.99 -14.37
CA LEU A 370 21.29 9.23 -13.49
C LEU A 370 21.78 9.31 -12.04
N LYS A 371 20.86 9.55 -11.12
CA LYS A 371 21.06 9.35 -9.68
C LYS A 371 19.82 8.68 -9.09
N LEU A 372 19.97 7.41 -8.74
CA LEU A 372 18.97 6.66 -7.99
C LEU A 372 19.10 6.99 -6.49
N ILE A 373 18.00 7.34 -5.85
CA ILE A 373 17.89 7.63 -4.43
C ILE A 373 16.97 6.55 -3.84
N ALA A 374 17.56 5.60 -3.14
CA ALA A 374 16.84 4.58 -2.40
C ALA A 374 17.37 4.56 -0.97
N ASN A 375 16.53 4.93 -0.02
CA ASN A 375 16.94 4.94 1.39
C ASN A 375 17.14 3.50 1.89
N ASN A 376 18.16 3.31 2.72
CA ASN A 376 18.58 1.97 3.15
C ASN A 376 17.64 1.37 4.20
N THR A 377 16.88 2.20 4.92
CA THR A 377 15.95 1.71 5.94
C THR A 377 14.60 1.34 5.32
N THR A 378 14.04 0.23 5.82
CA THR A 378 12.70 -0.24 5.43
C THR A 378 11.62 0.81 5.75
N VAL A 379 11.77 1.52 6.86
CA VAL A 379 10.86 2.56 7.34
C VAL A 379 10.77 3.70 6.34
N GLU A 380 11.90 4.24 5.88
CA GLU A 380 11.93 5.39 4.98
C GLU A 380 11.36 5.08 3.59
N ARG A 381 11.58 3.87 3.06
CA ARG A 381 10.99 3.47 1.76
C ARG A 381 9.52 3.11 1.86
N ARG A 382 9.11 2.46 2.95
CA ARG A 382 7.72 2.04 3.16
C ARG A 382 6.84 3.23 3.50
N PHE A 383 7.31 4.15 4.35
CA PHE A 383 6.53 5.27 4.90
C PHE A 383 6.92 6.64 4.31
N SER A 384 7.62 6.67 3.17
CA SER A 384 8.18 7.91 2.60
C SER A 384 7.15 9.05 2.46
N SER A 385 5.95 8.73 1.95
CA SER A 385 4.82 9.67 1.84
C SER A 385 4.37 10.19 3.20
N TRP A 386 4.26 9.32 4.20
CA TRP A 386 3.88 9.71 5.56
C TRP A 386 4.96 10.60 6.20
N ILE A 387 6.24 10.23 6.08
CA ILE A 387 7.38 11.01 6.59
C ILE A 387 7.40 12.40 5.95
N GLY A 388 7.18 12.48 4.64
CA GLY A 388 7.07 13.75 3.93
C GLY A 388 5.93 14.62 4.47
N GLY A 389 4.78 14.00 4.77
CA GLY A 389 3.65 14.67 5.42
C GLY A 389 3.98 15.14 6.84
N SER A 390 4.69 14.33 7.62
CA SER A 390 5.14 14.66 8.99
C SER A 390 6.05 15.88 8.99
N ILE A 391 7.06 15.90 8.10
CA ILE A 391 7.97 17.04 7.95
C ILE A 391 7.19 18.27 7.46
N LEU A 392 6.35 18.13 6.43
CA LEU A 392 5.62 19.28 5.85
C LEU A 392 4.68 19.92 6.88
N ALA A 393 3.92 19.11 7.61
CA ALA A 393 2.97 19.56 8.62
C ALA A 393 3.64 20.17 9.86
N SER A 394 4.91 19.86 10.15
CA SER A 394 5.66 20.46 11.27
C SER A 394 6.32 21.79 10.93
N LEU A 395 6.27 22.26 9.68
CA LEU A 395 6.88 23.54 9.29
C LEU A 395 5.97 24.72 9.64
N GLY A 396 6.49 25.68 10.41
CA GLY A 396 5.76 26.91 10.73
C GLY A 396 5.33 27.72 9.51
N THR A 397 6.12 27.70 8.43
CA THR A 397 5.78 28.35 7.15
C THR A 397 4.61 27.69 6.43
N PHE A 398 4.33 26.41 6.71
CA PHE A 398 3.21 25.69 6.12
C PHE A 398 1.86 26.09 6.71
N GLN A 399 1.84 26.81 7.84
CA GLN A 399 0.60 27.22 8.50
C GLN A 399 -0.34 28.05 7.60
N GLN A 400 0.20 28.76 6.61
CA GLN A 400 -0.58 29.57 5.66
C GLN A 400 -1.26 28.73 4.56
N MET A 401 -0.80 27.50 4.35
CA MET A 401 -1.29 26.60 3.30
C MET A 401 -2.55 25.84 3.71
N TRP A 402 -2.79 25.67 5.01
CA TRP A 402 -3.98 24.98 5.50
C TRP A 402 -5.26 25.67 5.02
N ILE A 403 -6.27 24.85 4.73
CA ILE A 403 -7.65 25.29 4.62
C ILE A 403 -8.17 25.40 6.05
N SER A 404 -8.53 26.59 6.51
CA SER A 404 -9.15 26.72 7.84
C SER A 404 -10.63 26.35 7.77
N LYS A 405 -11.22 25.99 8.93
CA LYS A 405 -12.66 25.76 9.01
C LYS A 405 -13.48 26.97 8.54
N GLN A 406 -13.05 28.19 8.87
CA GLN A 406 -13.70 29.41 8.40
C GLN A 406 -13.67 29.52 6.86
N GLU A 407 -12.51 29.28 6.24
CA GLU A 407 -12.40 29.30 4.77
C GLU A 407 -13.27 28.23 4.10
N TYR A 408 -13.43 27.08 4.75
CA TYR A 408 -14.33 26.03 4.30
C TYR A 408 -15.81 26.43 4.44
N GLU A 409 -16.22 27.06 5.54
CA GLU A 409 -17.59 27.55 5.73
C GLU A 409 -17.96 28.64 4.71
N GLU A 410 -17.00 29.48 4.31
CA GLU A 410 -17.20 30.54 3.31
C GLU A 410 -17.14 30.01 1.86
N GLY A 411 -16.17 29.13 1.55
CA GLY A 411 -15.87 28.66 0.19
C GLY A 411 -16.45 27.30 -0.18
N GLY A 412 -16.98 26.57 0.80
CA GLY A 412 -17.39 25.18 0.69
C GLY A 412 -16.24 24.23 0.33
N LYS A 413 -16.58 22.97 0.06
CA LYS A 413 -15.63 21.89 -0.27
C LYS A 413 -14.73 22.15 -1.48
N GLN A 414 -15.07 23.08 -2.37
CA GLN A 414 -14.27 23.40 -3.55
C GLN A 414 -12.94 24.08 -3.20
N CYS A 415 -12.80 24.59 -1.97
CA CYS A 415 -11.56 25.21 -1.48
C CYS A 415 -10.34 24.29 -1.62
N VAL A 416 -10.53 22.97 -1.55
CA VAL A 416 -9.46 21.97 -1.69
C VAL A 416 -8.79 22.01 -3.06
N GLU A 417 -9.53 22.27 -4.13
CA GLU A 417 -8.97 22.37 -5.49
C GLU A 417 -8.13 23.63 -5.67
N ARG A 418 -8.45 24.70 -4.93
CA ARG A 418 -7.74 25.97 -5.00
C ARG A 418 -6.48 25.98 -4.15
N LYS A 419 -6.52 25.40 -2.95
CA LYS A 419 -5.42 25.44 -1.98
C LYS A 419 -4.48 24.24 -2.04
N CYS A 420 -4.94 23.09 -2.52
CA CYS A 420 -4.16 21.85 -2.54
C CYS A 420 -3.88 21.41 -3.99
N PRO A 421 -2.88 21.97 -4.68
CA PRO A 421 -2.70 21.79 -6.13
C PRO A 421 -2.30 20.39 -6.60
#